data_AF-A0A970JZ74-F1
#
_entry.id   AF-A0A970JZ74-F1
#
_cell.length_a   1.000
_cell.length_b   1.000
_cell.length_c   1.000
_cell.angle_alpha   90.00
_cell.angle_beta   90.00
_cell.angle_gamma   90.00
#
_symmetry.space_group_name_H-M   'P 1'
#
loop_
_entity.id
_entity.type
_entity.pdbx_description
1 polymer ?
#
loop_
_entity_poly.entity_id
_entity_poly.type
_entity_poly.pdbx_seq_one_letter_code
_entity_poly.pdbx_strand_id
1 'polypeptide(L)'
;MSYISGLKYKIIVFFGCLIIYLCQNAFEANVITVLISVTLGAFLSYFENIKVKTVLCLGFIFISFVLPEFMVFMPLIVFDMLFYRYQFFNLFLIIPLITFYNSVSIQLFSVVFVMLVLSAALKYSSQMEDNLKLKYNRLRDTAREMSIQLEKQKEELIEKQDYELSIATLNERNRIAREVHDNVGHLLSSAILQSGALIT
;
A
#
# COMPACT_ATOMS: atom_id res chain seq x y z
N MET A 1 6.57 -7.53 0.88
CA MET A 1 5.35 -7.98 0.16
C MET A 1 5.14 -7.34 -1.22
N SER A 2 5.60 -6.09 -1.45
CA SER A 2 5.61 -5.43 -2.79
C SER A 2 6.42 -6.19 -3.86
N TYR A 3 7.46 -6.93 -3.46
CA TYR A 3 8.26 -7.75 -4.39
C TYR A 3 7.47 -8.86 -5.12
N ILE A 4 6.38 -9.38 -4.53
CA ILE A 4 5.67 -10.55 -5.08
C ILE A 4 4.80 -10.16 -6.28
N SER A 5 4.12 -9.00 -6.24
CA SER A 5 3.35 -8.45 -7.37
C SER A 5 4.27 -8.18 -8.56
N GLY A 6 5.39 -7.49 -8.32
CA GLY A 6 6.36 -7.19 -9.37
C GLY A 6 6.98 -8.43 -10.01
N LEU A 7 7.28 -9.46 -9.22
CA LEU A 7 7.85 -10.72 -9.73
C LEU A 7 6.89 -11.44 -10.68
N LYS A 8 5.58 -11.46 -10.38
CA LYS A 8 4.57 -12.10 -11.26
C LYS A 8 4.57 -11.48 -12.66
N TYR A 9 4.52 -10.15 -12.75
CA TYR A 9 4.53 -9.46 -14.04
C TYR A 9 5.85 -9.63 -14.78
N LYS A 10 6.97 -9.66 -14.05
CA LYS A 10 8.29 -9.92 -14.64
C LYS A 10 8.38 -11.31 -15.28
N ILE A 11 7.81 -12.32 -14.63
CA ILE A 11 7.73 -13.68 -15.17
C ILE A 11 6.90 -13.69 -16.46
N ILE A 12 5.77 -12.98 -16.49
CA ILE A 12 4.93 -12.86 -17.70
C ILE A 12 5.72 -12.23 -18.86
N VAL A 13 6.44 -11.13 -18.60
CA VAL A 13 7.29 -10.47 -19.61
C VAL A 13 8.40 -11.41 -20.09
N PHE A 14 9.04 -12.13 -19.18
CA PHE A 14 10.09 -13.10 -19.52
C PHE A 14 9.58 -14.21 -20.45
N PHE A 15 8.45 -14.85 -20.11
CA PHE A 15 7.87 -15.88 -20.98
C PHE A 15 7.44 -15.32 -22.34
N GLY A 16 6.89 -14.09 -22.38
CA GLY A 16 6.60 -13.42 -23.63
C GLY A 16 7.83 -13.23 -24.51
N CYS A 17 8.92 -12.71 -23.96
CA CYS A 17 10.21 -12.58 -24.65
C CYS A 17 10.76 -13.93 -25.11
N LEU A 18 10.65 -14.97 -24.27
CA LEU A 18 11.13 -16.32 -24.58
C LEU A 18 10.34 -16.95 -25.73
N ILE A 19 9.01 -16.79 -25.76
CA ILE A 19 8.17 -17.28 -26.86
C ILE A 19 8.55 -16.57 -28.16
N ILE A 20 8.73 -15.24 -28.12
CA ILE A 20 9.13 -14.46 -29.30
C ILE A 20 10.49 -14.91 -29.83
N TYR A 21 11.45 -15.16 -28.93
CA TYR A 21 12.78 -15.65 -29.27
C TYR A 21 12.73 -17.05 -29.91
N LEU A 22 11.94 -17.98 -29.34
CA LEU A 22 11.82 -19.35 -29.86
C LEU A 22 11.04 -19.44 -31.18
N CYS A 23 10.07 -18.55 -31.41
CA CYS A 23 9.28 -18.55 -32.65
C CYS A 23 9.99 -17.90 -33.84
N GLN A 24 11.17 -17.31 -33.63
CA GLN A 24 11.93 -16.68 -34.70
C GLN A 24 12.93 -17.64 -35.33
N ASN A 25 12.78 -17.86 -36.63
CA ASN A 25 13.75 -18.58 -37.45
C ASN A 25 14.96 -17.72 -37.84
N ALA A 26 14.99 -16.45 -37.43
CA ALA A 26 16.02 -15.49 -37.84
C ALA A 26 17.32 -15.61 -37.03
N PHE A 27 17.25 -16.21 -35.84
CA PHE A 27 18.40 -16.39 -34.96
C PHE A 27 18.63 -17.89 -34.76
N GLU A 28 19.89 -18.34 -34.82
CA GLU A 28 20.22 -19.68 -34.33
C GLU A 28 19.88 -19.69 -32.84
N ALA A 29 19.03 -20.62 -32.40
CA ALA A 29 18.51 -20.65 -31.03
C ALA A 29 19.66 -20.91 -30.03
N ASN A 30 20.31 -19.83 -29.60
CA ASN A 30 21.44 -19.88 -28.71
C ASN A 30 20.95 -19.85 -27.26
N VAL A 31 21.16 -20.95 -26.55
CA VAL A 31 20.80 -21.09 -25.13
C VAL A 31 21.56 -20.07 -24.27
N ILE A 32 22.76 -19.67 -24.70
CA ILE A 32 23.61 -18.71 -23.98
C ILE A 32 22.90 -17.35 -23.86
N THR A 33 22.21 -16.89 -24.91
CA THR A 33 21.48 -15.61 -24.91
C THR A 33 20.37 -15.59 -23.86
N VAL A 34 19.62 -16.68 -23.73
CA VAL A 34 18.56 -16.83 -22.72
C VAL A 34 19.16 -16.92 -21.32
N LEU A 35 20.25 -17.67 -21.14
CA LEU A 35 20.89 -17.83 -19.83
C LEU A 35 21.45 -16.50 -19.32
N ILE A 36 22.10 -15.72 -20.18
CA ILE A 36 22.64 -14.40 -19.84
C ILE A 36 21.52 -13.42 -19.51
N SER A 37 20.41 -13.43 -20.28
CA SER A 37 19.29 -12.52 -20.00
C SER A 37 18.57 -12.86 -18.69
N VAL A 38 18.39 -14.15 -18.37
CA VAL A 38 17.82 -14.61 -17.09
C VAL A 38 18.73 -14.26 -15.93
N THR A 39 20.04 -14.52 -16.04
CA THR A 39 20.99 -14.25 -14.94
C THR A 39 21.12 -12.75 -14.67
N LEU A 40 21.25 -11.91 -15.69
CA LEU A 40 21.27 -10.46 -15.53
C LEU A 40 19.92 -9.92 -15.02
N GLY A 41 18.80 -10.46 -15.51
CA GLY A 41 17.47 -10.15 -14.97
C GLY A 41 17.31 -10.54 -13.50
N ALA A 42 17.84 -11.67 -13.09
CA ALA A 42 17.85 -12.12 -11.70
C ALA A 42 18.71 -11.20 -10.82
N PHE A 43 19.92 -10.83 -11.27
CA PHE A 43 20.78 -9.88 -10.56
C PHE A 43 20.14 -8.50 -10.42
N LEU A 44 19.45 -7.99 -11.45
CA LEU A 44 18.69 -6.74 -11.36
C LEU A 44 17.58 -6.80 -10.31
N SER A 45 16.99 -7.97 -10.11
CA SER A 45 15.96 -8.19 -9.09
C SER A 45 16.54 -8.34 -7.70
N TYR A 46 17.72 -8.96 -7.59
CA TYR A 46 18.36 -9.29 -6.32
C TYR A 46 19.02 -8.07 -5.66
N PHE A 47 19.78 -7.29 -6.43
CA PHE A 47 20.49 -6.13 -5.88
C PHE A 47 19.54 -4.95 -5.71
N GLU A 48 19.32 -4.45 -4.49
CA GLU A 48 18.52 -3.24 -4.27
C GLU A 48 19.30 -1.94 -4.56
N ASN A 49 20.63 -2.03 -4.60
CA ASN A 49 21.53 -0.88 -4.82
C ASN A 49 21.37 -0.29 -6.22
N ILE A 50 20.95 0.98 -6.28
CA ILE A 50 20.65 1.65 -7.55
C ILE A 50 21.85 1.75 -8.49
N LYS A 51 23.07 1.97 -7.95
CA LYS A 51 24.31 2.02 -8.76
C LYS A 51 24.58 0.69 -9.45
N VAL A 52 24.36 -0.42 -8.74
CA VAL A 52 24.57 -1.78 -9.29
C VAL A 52 23.56 -2.05 -10.40
N LYS A 53 22.28 -1.70 -10.21
CA LYS A 53 21.25 -1.82 -11.27
C LYS A 53 21.58 -1.00 -12.50
N THR A 54 22.05 0.24 -12.32
CA THR A 54 22.46 1.09 -13.46
C THR A 54 23.64 0.50 -14.21
N VAL A 55 24.67 0.00 -13.51
CA VAL A 55 25.82 -0.66 -14.15
C VAL A 55 25.40 -1.91 -14.92
N LEU A 56 24.55 -2.76 -14.33
CA LEU A 56 24.03 -3.95 -15.00
C LEU A 56 23.19 -3.60 -16.24
N CYS A 57 22.35 -2.57 -16.15
CA CYS A 57 21.55 -2.08 -17.28
C CYS A 57 22.44 -1.56 -18.42
N LEU A 58 23.45 -0.73 -18.10
CA LEU A 58 24.41 -0.23 -19.09
C LEU A 58 25.20 -1.37 -19.74
N GLY A 59 25.62 -2.37 -18.95
CA GLY A 59 26.26 -3.57 -19.48
C GLY A 59 25.36 -4.32 -20.46
N PHE A 60 24.07 -4.45 -20.16
CA PHE A 60 23.13 -5.11 -21.07
C PHE A 60 22.84 -4.29 -22.33
N ILE A 61 22.74 -2.96 -22.23
CA ILE A 61 22.61 -2.05 -23.38
C ILE A 61 23.82 -2.22 -24.32
N PHE A 62 25.02 -2.29 -23.74
CA PHE A 62 26.25 -2.52 -24.51
C PHE A 62 26.26 -3.88 -25.21
N ILE A 63 25.89 -4.95 -24.50
CA ILE A 63 25.78 -6.30 -25.09
C ILE A 63 24.74 -6.31 -26.22
N SER A 64 23.59 -5.65 -26.03
CA SER A 64 22.52 -5.56 -27.04
C SER A 64 22.90 -4.73 -28.26
N PHE A 65 23.82 -3.78 -28.10
CA PHE A 65 24.36 -3.02 -29.22
C PHE A 65 25.28 -3.88 -30.10
N VAL A 66 26.10 -4.75 -29.48
CA VAL A 66 27.01 -5.65 -30.20
C VAL A 66 26.27 -6.84 -30.80
N LEU A 67 25.31 -7.39 -30.06
CA LEU A 67 24.54 -8.59 -30.42
C LEU A 67 23.03 -8.27 -30.43
N PRO A 68 22.39 -8.19 -31.62
CA PRO A 68 20.99 -7.79 -31.74
C PRO A 68 20.01 -8.78 -31.10
N GLU A 69 20.40 -10.04 -30.90
CA GLU A 69 19.59 -11.08 -30.23
C GLU A 69 19.12 -10.67 -28.82
N PHE A 70 19.96 -9.94 -28.08
CA PHE A 70 19.64 -9.53 -26.72
C PHE A 70 18.54 -8.46 -26.66
N MET A 71 18.26 -7.80 -27.78
CA MET A 71 17.20 -6.79 -27.87
C MET A 71 15.81 -7.39 -27.59
N VAL A 72 15.59 -8.67 -27.91
CA VAL A 72 14.32 -9.37 -27.61
C VAL A 72 14.04 -9.42 -26.11
N PHE A 73 15.08 -9.46 -25.28
CA PHE A 73 14.98 -9.49 -23.81
C PHE A 73 15.08 -8.11 -23.16
N MET A 74 15.23 -7.02 -23.93
CA MET A 74 15.22 -5.65 -23.39
C MET A 74 13.98 -5.29 -22.56
N PRO A 75 12.74 -5.70 -22.94
CA PRO A 75 11.55 -5.45 -22.13
C PRO A 75 11.69 -5.93 -20.68
N LEU A 76 12.46 -6.98 -20.43
CA LEU A 76 12.70 -7.52 -19.09
C LEU A 76 13.50 -6.56 -18.20
N ILE A 77 14.46 -5.84 -18.77
CA ILE A 77 15.34 -4.91 -18.03
C ILE A 77 14.69 -3.56 -17.88
N VAL A 78 13.98 -3.11 -18.92
CA VAL A 78 13.16 -1.90 -18.88
C VAL A 78 12.09 -2.02 -17.79
N PHE A 79 11.48 -3.20 -17.62
CA PHE A 79 10.53 -3.47 -16.53
C PHE A 79 11.09 -3.08 -15.16
N ASP A 80 12.35 -3.41 -14.89
CA ASP A 80 12.96 -3.11 -13.60
C ASP A 80 13.37 -1.65 -13.48
N MET A 81 13.88 -1.01 -14.53
CA MET A 81 14.48 0.33 -14.44
C MET A 81 13.48 1.50 -14.59
N LEU A 82 12.26 1.27 -15.06
CA LEU A 82 11.31 2.31 -15.51
C LEU A 82 10.93 3.38 -14.47
N PHE A 83 10.84 3.03 -13.20
CA PHE A 83 10.41 3.95 -12.12
C PHE A 83 11.53 4.27 -11.12
N TYR A 84 12.79 4.03 -11.49
CA TYR A 84 13.94 4.36 -10.64
C TYR A 84 14.44 5.79 -10.90
N ARG A 85 15.11 6.36 -9.88
CA ARG A 85 15.61 7.75 -9.84
C ARG A 85 16.45 8.17 -11.05
N TYR A 86 17.10 7.23 -11.74
CA TYR A 86 17.93 7.50 -12.93
C TYR A 86 17.29 7.01 -14.24
N GLN A 87 16.01 7.34 -14.46
CA GLN A 87 15.28 7.05 -15.71
C GLN A 87 15.98 7.55 -16.99
N PHE A 88 16.85 8.58 -16.89
CA PHE A 88 17.61 9.10 -18.02
C PHE A 88 18.50 8.05 -18.68
N PHE A 89 18.99 7.04 -17.95
CA PHE A 89 19.79 5.99 -18.59
C PHE A 89 18.97 5.10 -19.53
N ASN A 90 17.65 5.01 -19.35
CA ASN A 90 16.80 4.33 -20.33
C ASN A 90 16.75 5.09 -21.67
N LEU A 91 17.15 6.36 -21.73
CA LEU A 91 17.28 7.09 -23.00
C LEU A 91 18.38 6.48 -23.89
N PHE A 92 19.43 5.90 -23.30
CA PHE A 92 20.47 5.21 -24.07
C PHE A 92 19.95 3.96 -24.79
N LEU A 93 18.75 3.46 -24.46
CA LEU A 93 18.08 2.38 -25.18
C LEU A 93 17.77 2.74 -26.65
N ILE A 94 17.68 4.03 -26.99
CA ILE A 94 17.40 4.48 -28.35
C ILE A 94 18.50 4.01 -29.32
N ILE A 95 19.75 3.96 -28.87
CA ILE A 95 20.90 3.57 -29.71
C ILE A 95 20.77 2.12 -30.23
N PRO A 96 20.65 1.09 -29.37
CA PRO A 96 20.45 -0.29 -29.84
C PRO A 96 19.09 -0.49 -30.53
N LEU A 97 18.07 0.33 -30.24
CA LEU A 97 16.79 0.24 -30.94
C LEU A 97 16.90 0.64 -32.42
N ILE A 98 17.69 1.67 -32.73
CA ILE A 98 17.94 2.10 -34.11
C ILE A 98 18.78 1.06 -34.86
N THR A 99 19.82 0.52 -34.25
CA THR A 99 20.64 -0.52 -34.90
C THR A 99 19.84 -1.80 -35.14
N PHE A 100 18.96 -2.16 -34.21
CA PHE A 100 18.05 -3.30 -34.36
C PHE A 100 17.04 -3.12 -35.49
N TYR A 101 16.47 -1.93 -35.64
CA TYR A 101 15.56 -1.61 -36.74
C TYR A 101 16.19 -1.83 -38.12
N ASN A 102 17.48 -1.48 -38.26
CA ASN A 102 18.20 -1.64 -39.53
C ASN A 102 18.60 -3.09 -39.82
N SER A 103 18.69 -3.93 -38.79
CA SER A 103 19.27 -5.28 -38.89
C SER A 103 18.23 -6.38 -39.02
N VAL A 104 16.95 -6.12 -38.70
CA VAL A 104 15.92 -7.15 -38.57
C VAL A 104 14.63 -6.79 -39.30
N SER A 105 13.78 -7.79 -39.56
CA SER A 105 12.50 -7.60 -40.22
C SER A 105 11.57 -6.67 -39.44
N ILE A 106 10.73 -5.91 -40.16
CA ILE A 106 9.79 -4.95 -39.59
C ILE A 106 8.79 -5.60 -38.59
N GLN A 107 8.41 -6.86 -38.85
CA GLN A 107 7.51 -7.64 -38.00
C GLN A 107 8.11 -7.91 -36.62
N LEU A 108 9.41 -8.20 -36.60
CA LEU A 108 10.13 -8.52 -35.38
C LEU A 108 10.37 -7.28 -34.53
N PHE A 109 10.72 -6.18 -35.18
CA PHE A 109 10.80 -4.87 -34.54
C PHE A 109 9.46 -4.46 -33.90
N SER A 110 8.35 -4.59 -34.63
CA SER A 110 7.04 -4.19 -34.11
C SER A 110 6.61 -5.02 -32.91
N VAL A 111 6.88 -6.34 -32.92
CA VAL A 111 6.60 -7.22 -31.78
C VAL A 111 7.43 -6.86 -30.55
N VAL A 112 8.74 -6.62 -30.70
CA VAL A 112 9.61 -6.18 -29.58
C VAL A 112 9.17 -4.81 -29.05
N PHE A 113 8.78 -3.88 -29.93
CA PHE A 113 8.25 -2.58 -29.53
C PHE A 113 6.95 -2.70 -28.73
N VAL A 114 6.00 -3.53 -29.18
CA VAL A 114 4.77 -3.83 -28.43
C VAL A 114 5.10 -4.44 -27.06
N MET A 115 6.08 -5.34 -26.99
CA MET A 115 6.52 -5.91 -25.71
C MET A 115 7.17 -4.89 -24.77
N LEU A 116 7.91 -3.90 -25.29
CA LEU A 116 8.45 -2.80 -24.50
C LEU A 116 7.32 -1.97 -23.88
N VAL A 117 6.30 -1.62 -24.69
CA VAL A 117 5.12 -0.87 -24.20
C VAL A 117 4.35 -1.68 -23.18
N LEU A 118 4.13 -2.97 -23.44
CA LEU A 118 3.42 -3.87 -22.53
C LEU A 118 4.17 -4.05 -21.21
N SER A 119 5.49 -4.21 -21.25
CA SER A 119 6.35 -4.24 -20.06
C SER A 119 6.20 -2.95 -19.24
N ALA A 120 6.19 -1.79 -19.90
CA ALA A 120 5.99 -0.52 -19.23
C ALA A 120 4.62 -0.38 -18.57
N ALA A 121 3.56 -0.78 -19.27
CA ALA A 121 2.20 -0.78 -18.75
C ALA A 121 2.04 -1.72 -17.54
N LEU A 122 2.58 -2.95 -17.63
CA LEU A 122 2.55 -3.90 -16.51
C LEU A 122 3.32 -3.38 -15.29
N LYS A 123 4.47 -2.73 -15.50
CA LYS A 123 5.23 -2.13 -14.40
C LYS A 123 4.44 -1.01 -13.73
N TYR A 124 3.78 -0.16 -14.51
CA TYR A 124 2.91 0.89 -13.98
C TYR A 124 1.75 0.30 -13.15
N SER A 125 1.08 -0.74 -13.66
CA SER A 125 0.04 -1.46 -12.94
C SER A 125 0.55 -2.05 -11.62
N SER A 126 1.74 -2.67 -11.63
CA SER A 126 2.36 -3.20 -10.40
C SER A 126 2.59 -2.12 -9.34
N GLN A 127 3.06 -0.92 -9.75
CA GLN A 127 3.29 0.19 -8.83
C GLN A 127 1.97 0.73 -8.27
N MET A 128 0.93 0.78 -9.11
CA MET A 128 -0.41 1.19 -8.72
C MET A 128 -1.00 0.23 -7.69
N GLU A 129 -0.86 -1.08 -7.88
CA GLU A 129 -1.30 -2.09 -6.91
C GLU A 129 -0.63 -1.92 -5.55
N ASP A 130 0.69 -1.69 -5.53
CA ASP A 130 1.43 -1.53 -4.29
C ASP A 130 1.02 -0.26 -3.55
N ASN A 131 0.81 0.85 -4.29
CA ASN A 131 0.28 2.09 -3.73
C ASN A 131 -1.14 1.93 -3.18
N LEU A 132 -2.01 1.19 -3.89
CA LEU A 132 -3.36 0.91 -3.44
C LEU A 132 -3.37 0.07 -2.16
N LYS A 133 -2.53 -0.97 -2.10
CA LYS A 133 -2.40 -1.82 -0.89
C LYS A 133 -1.94 -0.99 0.31
N LEU A 134 -0.96 -0.11 0.11
CA LEU A 134 -0.49 0.79 1.19
C LEU A 134 -1.59 1.74 1.67
N LYS A 135 -2.33 2.36 0.74
CA LYS A 135 -3.47 3.24 1.08
C LYS A 135 -4.57 2.47 1.80
N TYR A 136 -4.92 1.28 1.32
CA TYR A 136 -5.92 0.40 1.91
C TYR A 136 -5.54 0.03 3.35
N ASN A 137 -4.30 -0.40 3.59
CA ASN A 137 -3.84 -0.75 4.93
C ASN A 137 -3.90 0.46 5.87
N ARG A 138 -3.42 1.63 5.43
CA ARG A 138 -3.52 2.87 6.23
C ARG A 138 -4.96 3.24 6.57
N LEU A 139 -5.86 3.21 5.60
CA LEU A 139 -7.28 3.47 5.82
C LEU A 139 -7.89 2.49 6.82
N ARG A 140 -7.54 1.20 6.72
CA ARG A 140 -8.00 0.16 7.63
C ARG A 140 -7.52 0.40 9.06
N ASP A 141 -6.25 0.76 9.22
CA ASP A 141 -5.65 1.03 10.52
C ASP A 141 -6.27 2.29 11.16
N THR A 142 -6.41 3.38 10.39
CA THR A 142 -7.09 4.61 10.87
C THR A 142 -8.56 4.36 11.23
N ALA A 143 -9.29 3.58 10.44
CA ALA A 143 -10.68 3.23 10.75
C ALA A 143 -10.78 2.43 12.06
N ARG A 144 -9.82 1.53 12.30
CA ARG A 144 -9.74 0.76 13.55
C ARG A 144 -9.40 1.66 14.75
N GLU A 145 -8.45 2.58 14.60
CA GLU A 145 -8.12 3.57 15.64
C GLU A 145 -9.33 4.42 16.00
N MET A 146 -10.05 4.93 14.99
CA MET A 146 -11.27 5.72 15.20
C MET A 146 -12.35 4.91 15.90
N SER A 147 -12.53 3.63 15.53
CA SER A 147 -13.49 2.73 16.20
C SER A 147 -13.17 2.58 17.68
N ILE A 148 -11.90 2.39 18.03
CA ILE A 148 -11.45 2.26 19.43
C ILE A 148 -11.66 3.57 20.18
N GLN A 149 -11.40 4.72 19.56
CA GLN A 149 -11.63 6.03 20.17
C GLN A 149 -13.11 6.27 20.44
N LEU A 150 -13.99 5.93 19.50
CA LEU A 150 -15.43 6.05 19.67
C LEU A 150 -15.96 5.14 20.79
N GLU A 151 -15.41 3.93 20.91
CA GLU A 151 -15.78 3.00 21.99
C GLU A 151 -15.39 3.55 23.36
N LYS A 152 -14.19 4.12 23.50
CA LYS A 152 -13.76 4.80 24.73
C LYS A 152 -14.62 6.02 25.06
N GLN A 153 -14.90 6.87 24.08
CA GLN A 153 -15.77 8.04 24.29
C GLN A 153 -17.17 7.63 24.72
N LYS A 154 -17.69 6.52 24.18
CA LYS A 154 -18.98 5.97 24.60
C LYS A 154 -18.93 5.51 26.06
N GLU A 155 -17.88 4.80 26.48
CA GLU A 155 -17.70 4.39 27.88
C GLU A 155 -17.60 5.59 28.82
N GLU A 156 -16.80 6.60 28.48
CA GLU A 156 -16.68 7.85 29.26
C GLU A 156 -18.02 8.58 29.39
N LEU A 157 -18.83 8.62 28.32
CA LEU A 157 -20.15 9.23 28.35
C LEU A 157 -21.13 8.46 29.25
N ILE A 158 -21.07 7.14 29.26
CA ILE A 158 -21.89 6.29 30.13
C ILE A 158 -21.50 6.52 31.60
N GLU A 159 -20.19 6.49 31.91
CA GLU A 159 -19.70 6.75 33.26
C GLU A 159 -20.12 8.14 33.77
N LYS A 160 -20.05 9.17 32.91
CA LYS A 160 -20.49 10.52 33.24
C LYS A 160 -22.00 10.58 33.50
N GLN A 161 -22.81 9.90 32.68
CA GLN A 161 -24.25 9.83 32.87
C GLN A 161 -24.62 9.16 34.20
N ASP A 162 -23.97 8.05 34.53
CA ASP A 162 -24.19 7.34 35.80
C ASP A 162 -23.80 8.19 37.01
N TYR A 163 -22.69 8.93 36.89
CA TYR A 163 -22.27 9.88 37.92
C TYR A 163 -23.32 10.99 38.13
N GLU A 164 -23.82 11.61 37.06
CA GLU A 164 -24.84 12.65 37.14
C GLU A 164 -26.15 12.13 37.75
N LEU A 165 -26.58 10.91 37.40
CA LEU A 165 -27.74 10.24 37.99
C LEU A 165 -27.56 9.99 39.50
N SER A 166 -26.38 9.55 39.92
CA SER A 166 -26.05 9.33 41.33
C SER A 166 -26.12 10.62 42.14
N ILE A 167 -25.54 11.71 41.62
CA ILE A 167 -25.60 13.04 42.25
C ILE A 167 -27.04 13.55 42.32
N ALA A 168 -27.84 13.42 41.26
CA ALA A 168 -29.25 13.79 41.26
C ALA A 168 -30.04 13.01 42.32
N THR A 169 -29.79 11.71 42.45
CA THR A 169 -30.41 10.84 43.46
C THR A 169 -30.05 11.26 44.88
N LEU A 170 -28.78 11.58 45.15
CA LEU A 170 -28.32 12.08 46.45
C LEU A 170 -28.96 13.44 46.80
N ASN A 171 -29.05 14.34 45.83
CA ASN A 171 -29.70 15.64 46.00
C ASN A 171 -31.18 15.49 46.34
N GLU A 172 -31.87 14.56 45.67
CA GLU A 172 -33.28 14.26 45.93
C GLU A 172 -33.48 13.67 47.33
N ARG A 173 -32.62 12.74 47.76
CA ARG A 173 -32.64 12.24 49.14
C ARG A 173 -32.42 13.34 50.16
N ASN A 174 -31.47 14.25 49.93
CA ASN A 174 -31.24 15.41 50.81
C ASN A 174 -32.41 16.40 50.82
N ARG A 175 -33.14 16.54 49.70
CA ARG A 175 -34.36 17.34 49.65
C ARG A 175 -35.45 16.71 50.51
N ILE A 176 -35.74 15.41 50.32
CA ILE A 176 -36.73 14.66 51.10
C ILE A 176 -36.38 14.69 52.59
N ALA A 177 -35.11 14.48 52.96
CA ALA A 177 -34.69 14.51 54.36
C ALA A 177 -34.95 15.87 55.02
N ARG A 178 -34.73 16.98 54.30
CA ARG A 178 -35.07 18.33 54.77
C ARG A 178 -36.58 18.53 54.91
N GLU A 179 -37.37 18.14 53.90
CA GLU A 179 -38.83 18.24 53.97
C GLU A 179 -39.41 17.41 55.14
N VAL A 180 -38.90 16.19 55.35
CA VAL A 180 -39.30 15.35 56.49
C VAL A 180 -38.87 15.97 57.81
N HIS A 181 -37.64 16.46 57.91
CA HIS A 181 -37.12 17.13 59.11
C HIS A 181 -37.99 18.34 59.48
N ASP A 182 -38.30 19.19 58.51
CA ASP A 182 -39.09 20.40 58.74
C ASP A 182 -40.53 20.04 59.11
N ASN A 183 -41.14 19.06 58.44
CA ASN A 183 -42.50 18.61 58.74
C ASN A 183 -42.61 17.97 60.15
N VAL A 184 -41.66 17.11 60.52
CA VAL A 184 -41.61 16.51 61.87
C VAL A 184 -41.31 17.58 62.92
N GLY A 185 -40.37 18.50 62.66
CA GLY A 185 -40.04 19.60 63.55
C GLY A 185 -41.24 20.52 63.83
N HIS A 186 -41.98 20.89 62.78
CA HIS A 186 -43.20 21.70 62.91
C HIS A 186 -44.31 20.97 63.67
N LEU A 187 -44.55 19.69 63.38
CA LEU A 187 -45.57 18.89 64.07
C LEU A 187 -45.23 18.72 65.56
N LEU A 188 -43.97 18.41 65.88
CA LEU A 188 -43.52 18.26 67.26
C LEU A 188 -43.63 19.57 68.02
N SER A 189 -43.18 20.69 67.44
CA SER A 189 -43.28 22.01 68.06
C SER A 189 -44.74 22.40 68.31
N SER A 190 -45.64 22.11 67.36
CA SER A 190 -47.08 22.37 67.50
C SER A 190 -47.72 21.50 68.60
N ALA A 191 -47.35 20.22 68.68
CA ALA A 191 -47.84 19.30 69.72
C ALA A 191 -47.38 19.72 71.12
N ILE A 192 -46.13 20.18 71.27
CA ILE A 192 -45.61 20.71 72.54
C ILE A 192 -46.40 21.94 72.98
N LEU A 193 -46.65 22.88 72.07
CA LEU A 193 -47.44 24.08 72.38
C LEU A 193 -48.87 23.73 72.81
N GLN A 194 -49.54 22.81 72.11
CA GLN A 194 -50.88 22.36 72.47
C GLN A 194 -50.90 21.61 73.81
N SER A 195 -49.93 20.75 74.07
CA SER A 195 -49.81 20.04 75.35
C SER A 195 -49.54 21.01 76.51
N GLY A 196 -48.73 22.06 76.30
CA GLY A 196 -48.51 23.10 77.30
C GLY A 196 -49.78 23.87 77.64
N ALA A 197 -50.58 24.23 76.63
CA ALA A 197 -51.86 24.92 76.81
C ALA A 197 -52.92 24.10 77.56
N LEU A 198 -52.83 22.75 77.51
CA LEU A 198 -53.74 21.85 78.23
C LEU A 198 -53.38 21.64 79.71
N ILE A 199 -52.15 21.95 80.12
CA ILE A 199 -51.64 21.78 81.49
C ILE A 199 -51.83 23.07 82.31
N THR A 200 -52.26 24.16 81.67
CA THR A 200 -52.56 25.46 82.30
C THR A 200 -54.07 25.65 82.44
#